data_AF-A0AAW0JUD9-F1
#
_entry.id   AF-A0AAW0JUD9-F1
#
_cell.length_a   1.000
_cell.length_b   1.000
_cell.length_c   1.000
_cell.angle_alpha   90.00
_cell.angle_beta   90.00
_cell.angle_gamma   90.00
#
_symmetry.space_group_name_H-M   'P 1'
#
loop_
_entity.id
_entity.type
_entity.pdbx_description
1 polymer ?
#
loop_
_entity_poly.entity_id
_entity_poly.type
_entity_poly.pdbx_seq_one_letter_code
_entity_poly.pdbx_strand_id
1 'polypeptide(L)'
;MEENNLFDIIDAQVMKDAKKEEIIAIANLAKMCLNLTGKKRPTMKEVAMQLEAVQTLRKAPNVQQKYEEVEYVTIEMYEQWDAISTSAMSSADSGVVSSSDSRPLLSF
;
A
#
# COMPACT_ATOMS: atom_id res chain seq x y z
N MET A 1 17.10 4.70 -1.93
CA MET A 1 17.54 4.25 -3.26
C MET A 1 17.54 5.47 -4.16
N GLU A 2 18.60 6.24 -4.05
CA GLU A 2 18.94 7.29 -5.00
C GLU A 2 20.01 6.69 -5.92
N GLU A 3 20.07 7.14 -7.18
CA GLU A 3 21.17 6.81 -8.11
C GLU A 3 21.24 5.37 -8.68
N ASN A 4 20.15 4.59 -8.69
CA ASN A 4 20.11 3.23 -9.29
C ASN A 4 21.13 2.22 -8.73
N ASN A 5 21.73 2.51 -7.57
CA ASN A 5 22.75 1.70 -6.91
C ASN A 5 22.20 0.51 -6.10
N LEU A 6 20.99 0.02 -6.43
CA LEU A 6 20.34 -1.06 -5.69
C LEU A 6 21.26 -2.30 -5.59
N PHE A 7 21.90 -2.68 -6.68
CA PHE A 7 22.73 -3.89 -6.70
C PHE A 7 24.08 -3.72 -5.98
N ASP A 8 24.47 -2.48 -5.65
CA ASP A 8 25.73 -2.22 -4.93
C ASP A 8 25.58 -2.43 -3.42
N ILE A 9 24.35 -2.37 -2.90
CA ILE A 9 24.04 -2.50 -1.47
C ILE A 9 23.46 -3.87 -1.10
N ILE A 10 23.06 -4.68 -2.09
CA ILE A 10 22.48 -6.00 -1.86
C ILE A 10 23.59 -6.99 -1.58
N ASP A 11 23.39 -7.81 -0.54
CA ASP A 11 24.34 -8.85 -0.17
C ASP A 11 24.62 -9.81 -1.35
N ALA A 12 25.89 -10.18 -1.50
CA ALA A 12 26.35 -11.00 -2.62
C ALA A 12 25.67 -12.40 -2.67
N GLN A 13 25.29 -12.97 -1.52
CA GLN A 13 24.54 -14.23 -1.48
C GLN A 13 23.13 -14.03 -2.05
N VAL A 14 22.48 -12.93 -1.70
CA VAL A 14 21.14 -12.61 -2.23
C VAL A 14 21.18 -12.40 -3.74
N MET A 15 22.21 -11.71 -4.27
CA MET A 15 22.39 -11.54 -5.71
C MET A 15 22.60 -12.86 -6.47
N LYS A 16 23.16 -13.87 -5.80
CA LYS A 16 23.37 -15.19 -6.38
C LYS A 16 22.09 -16.05 -6.36
N ASP A 17 21.33 -15.95 -5.29
CA ASP A 17 20.21 -16.87 -5.01
C ASP A 17 18.85 -16.35 -5.47
N ALA A 18 18.70 -15.05 -5.71
CA ALA A 18 17.45 -14.43 -6.12
C ALA A 18 17.51 -13.87 -7.55
N LYS A 19 16.37 -13.88 -8.24
CA LYS A 19 16.24 -13.25 -9.55
C LYS A 19 16.28 -11.72 -9.41
N LYS A 20 16.79 -11.01 -10.42
CA LYS A 20 16.87 -9.53 -10.37
C LYS A 20 15.49 -8.90 -10.18
N GLU A 21 14.47 -9.47 -10.80
CA GLU A 21 13.09 -9.00 -10.72
C GLU A 21 12.53 -9.14 -9.29
N GLU A 22 12.86 -10.23 -8.59
CA GLU A 22 12.50 -10.44 -7.18
C GLU A 22 13.18 -9.40 -6.28
N ILE A 23 14.47 -9.15 -6.51
CA ILE A 23 15.26 -8.15 -5.77
C ILE A 23 14.66 -6.76 -5.97
N ILE A 24 14.34 -6.37 -7.21
CA ILE A 24 13.74 -5.07 -7.53
C ILE A 24 12.36 -4.93 -6.86
N ALA A 25 11.51 -5.95 -6.94
CA ALA A 25 10.18 -5.93 -6.35
C ALA A 25 10.25 -5.74 -4.82
N ILE A 26 11.08 -6.52 -4.14
CA ILE A 26 11.28 -6.43 -2.68
C ILE A 26 11.89 -5.07 -2.30
N ALA A 27 12.86 -4.58 -3.07
CA ALA A 27 13.47 -3.29 -2.82
C ALA A 27 12.46 -2.13 -2.93
N ASN A 28 11.58 -2.17 -3.94
CA ASN A 28 10.50 -1.19 -4.09
C ASN A 28 9.51 -1.26 -2.93
N LEU A 29 9.13 -2.47 -2.49
CA LEU A 29 8.29 -2.64 -1.31
C LEU A 29 8.96 -2.07 -0.05
N ALA A 30 10.25 -2.34 0.17
CA ALA A 30 11.01 -1.79 1.29
C ALA A 30 11.07 -0.25 1.22
N LYS A 31 11.25 0.34 0.03
CA LYS A 31 11.20 1.79 -0.17
C LYS A 31 9.85 2.38 0.24
N MET A 32 8.74 1.71 -0.08
CA MET A 32 7.40 2.13 0.35
C MET A 32 7.22 2.02 1.88
N CYS A 33 7.66 0.91 2.49
CA CYS A 33 7.61 0.72 3.94
C CYS A 33 8.39 1.77 4.72
N LEU A 34 9.52 2.24 4.17
CA LEU A 34 10.41 3.23 4.78
C LEU A 34 10.05 4.68 4.39
N ASN A 35 8.85 4.92 3.83
CA ASN A 35 8.44 6.27 3.48
C ASN A 35 8.42 7.18 4.72
N LEU A 36 9.00 8.37 4.60
CA LEU A 36 9.04 9.37 5.68
C LEU A 36 7.62 9.85 6.05
N THR A 37 6.71 9.89 5.08
CA THR A 37 5.29 10.17 5.33
C THR A 37 4.58 8.89 5.76
N GLY A 38 4.21 8.80 7.03
CA GLY A 38 3.56 7.61 7.61
C GLY A 38 2.28 7.18 6.86
N LYS A 39 1.47 8.14 6.39
CA LYS A 39 0.25 7.88 5.60
C LYS A 39 0.52 7.21 4.23
N LYS A 40 1.76 7.30 3.72
CA LYS A 40 2.18 6.69 2.46
C LYS A 40 2.82 5.32 2.66
N ARG A 41 2.99 4.86 3.91
CA ARG A 41 3.47 3.51 4.20
C ARG A 41 2.34 2.51 3.94
N PRO A 42 2.62 1.37 3.31
CA PRO A 42 1.63 0.32 3.15
C PRO A 42 1.22 -0.25 4.52
N THR A 43 0.01 -0.76 4.58
CA THR A 43 -0.46 -1.60 5.69
C THR A 43 0.25 -2.96 5.66
N MET A 44 0.34 -3.63 6.81
CA MET A 44 0.93 -4.99 6.86
C MET A 44 0.19 -6.00 5.99
N LYS A 45 -1.11 -5.81 5.75
CA LYS A 45 -1.89 -6.64 4.83
C LYS A 45 -1.40 -6.50 3.39
N GLU A 46 -1.17 -5.27 2.94
CA GLU A 46 -0.64 -5.00 1.60
C GLU A 46 0.80 -5.50 1.46
N VAL A 47 1.62 -5.35 2.50
CA VAL A 47 2.98 -5.91 2.54
C VAL A 47 2.95 -7.43 2.38
N ALA A 48 2.10 -8.12 3.14
CA ALA A 48 1.95 -9.58 3.04
C ALA A 48 1.51 -10.01 1.63
N MET A 49 0.51 -9.34 1.07
CA MET A 49 -0.01 -9.63 -0.27
C MET A 49 1.06 -9.44 -1.36
N GLN A 50 1.86 -8.36 -1.28
CA GLN A 50 2.95 -8.13 -2.23
C GLN A 50 4.06 -9.18 -2.10
N LEU A 51 4.41 -9.60 -0.88
CA LEU A 51 5.40 -10.65 -0.66
C LEU A 51 4.92 -12.01 -1.18
N GLU A 52 3.64 -12.33 -1.01
CA GLU A 52 3.03 -13.53 -1.60
C GLU A 52 3.10 -13.51 -3.13
N ALA A 53 2.84 -12.36 -3.77
CA ALA A 53 2.95 -12.20 -5.21
C ALA A 53 4.40 -12.39 -5.73
N VAL A 54 5.41 -11.93 -5.00
CA VAL A 54 6.82 -12.20 -5.36
C VAL A 54 7.14 -13.69 -5.23
N GLN A 55 6.59 -14.38 -4.23
CA GLN A 55 6.78 -15.82 -4.06
C GLN A 55 6.09 -16.66 -5.14
N THR A 56 4.95 -16.22 -5.67
CA THR A 56 4.27 -16.93 -6.77
C THR A 56 5.05 -16.80 -8.08
N LEU A 57 5.77 -15.69 -8.30
CA LEU A 57 6.69 -15.53 -9.44
C LEU A 57 7.80 -16.60 -9.46
N ARG A 58 8.24 -17.09 -8.29
CA ARG A 58 9.19 -18.22 -8.20
C ARG A 58 8.60 -19.55 -8.63
N LYS A 59 7.29 -19.75 -8.42
CA LYS A 59 6.62 -21.05 -8.57
C LYS A 59 6.00 -21.27 -9.95
N ALA A 60 5.73 -20.20 -10.70
CA ALA A 60 5.16 -20.32 -12.05
C ALA A 60 6.25 -20.57 -13.12
N PRO A 61 6.03 -21.52 -14.06
CA PRO A 61 6.93 -21.68 -15.20
C PRO A 61 6.68 -20.54 -16.20
N ASN A 62 7.58 -19.55 -16.22
CA ASN A 62 7.82 -18.58 -17.30
C ASN A 62 6.58 -18.09 -18.08
N VAL A 63 5.50 -17.70 -17.42
CA VAL A 63 4.62 -16.71 -18.01
C VAL A 63 5.31 -15.38 -17.78
N GLN A 64 5.90 -14.82 -18.84
CA GLN A 64 6.24 -13.41 -18.90
C GLN A 64 4.96 -12.62 -18.63
N GLN A 65 4.64 -12.42 -17.36
CA GLN A 65 3.78 -11.33 -16.98
C GLN A 65 4.63 -10.09 -17.20
N LYS A 66 4.53 -9.61 -18.44
CA LYS A 66 4.78 -8.25 -18.83
C LYS A 66 4.21 -7.39 -17.70
N TYR A 67 5.10 -6.82 -16.91
CA TYR A 67 4.82 -5.70 -16.01
C TYR A 67 4.56 -4.49 -16.90
N GLU A 68 3.53 -4.58 -17.73
CA GLU A 68 2.76 -3.39 -18.08
C GLU A 68 2.09 -2.98 -16.78
N GLU A 69 2.55 -1.83 -16.28
CA GLU A 69 1.85 -0.97 -15.34
C GLU A 69 0.67 -1.66 -14.68
N VAL A 70 0.89 -2.17 -13.47
CA VAL A 70 -0.18 -2.06 -12.46
C VAL A 70 -0.28 -0.56 -12.23
N GLU A 71 -1.04 0.05 -13.15
CA GLU A 71 -1.47 1.40 -13.14
C GLU A 71 -1.95 1.69 -11.73
N TYR A 72 -1.47 2.82 -11.23
CA TYR A 72 -1.69 3.41 -9.93
C TYR A 72 -3.19 3.67 -9.68
N VAL A 73 -4.05 2.65 -9.62
CA VAL A 73 -5.46 2.81 -9.24
C VAL A 73 -5.53 2.89 -7.72
N THR A 74 -5.12 4.05 -7.19
CA THR A 74 -5.64 4.77 -5.99
C THR A 74 -4.64 5.79 -5.47
N ILE A 75 -4.04 6.61 -6.35
CA ILE A 75 -3.44 7.89 -5.91
C ILE A 75 -4.22 9.12 -6.41
N GLU A 76 -5.17 8.98 -7.33
CA GLU A 76 -6.07 10.07 -7.75
C GLU A 76 -7.54 9.88 -7.33
N MET A 77 -7.79 9.38 -6.11
CA MET A 77 -9.14 9.42 -5.50
C MET A 77 -9.12 9.86 -4.02
N TYR A 78 -8.14 10.67 -3.63
CA TYR A 78 -8.08 11.30 -2.30
C TYR A 78 -7.86 12.82 -2.35
N GLU A 79 -8.02 13.45 -3.51
CA GLU A 79 -7.89 14.91 -3.68
C GLU A 79 -9.25 15.63 -3.85
N GLN A 80 -10.38 14.92 -3.69
CA GLN A 80 -11.74 15.42 -3.97
C GLN A 80 -12.62 15.60 -2.71
N TRP A 81 -12.05 15.62 -1.50
CA TRP A 81 -12.84 15.79 -0.26
C TRP A 81 -12.59 17.12 0.46
N ASP A 82 -11.65 17.94 0.01
CA ASP A 82 -11.33 19.23 0.66
C ASP A 82 -11.88 20.47 -0.06
N ALA A 83 -12.87 20.32 -0.95
CA ALA A 83 -13.44 21.45 -1.69
C ALA A 83 -14.97 21.50 -1.76
N ILE A 84 -15.68 21.09 -0.70
CA ILE A 84 -17.07 21.54 -0.51
C ILE A 84 -17.24 22.01 0.93
N SER A 85 -16.74 23.23 1.20
CA SER A 85 -17.31 24.07 2.25
C SER A 85 -18.09 25.21 1.61
N THR A 86 -19.39 25.24 1.95
CA THR A 86 -20.34 26.36 1.96
C THR A 86 -20.87 26.96 0.64
N SER A 87 -22.16 26.69 0.38
CA SER A 87 -23.16 27.78 0.37
C SER A 87 -24.55 27.26 0.78
N ALA A 88 -25.18 28.00 1.68
CA ALA A 88 -26.43 27.73 2.38
C ALA A 88 -27.67 27.65 1.47
N MET A 89 -28.60 26.74 1.79
CA MET A 89 -30.05 26.98 1.72
C MET A 89 -30.77 26.14 2.80
N SER A 90 -31.65 26.81 3.54
CA SER A 90 -32.47 26.35 4.66
C SER A 90 -33.62 25.41 4.27
N SER A 91 -33.99 24.45 5.12
CA SER A 91 -35.35 24.22 5.66
C SER A 91 -35.48 22.89 6.45
N ALA A 92 -36.44 22.87 7.39
CA ALA A 92 -36.76 21.86 8.43
C ALA A 92 -36.96 20.41 7.90
N ASP A 93 -37.02 19.32 8.68
CA ASP A 93 -37.74 19.09 9.93
C ASP A 93 -37.40 17.69 10.51
N SER A 94 -37.46 17.60 11.84
CA SER A 94 -37.71 16.48 12.76
C SER A 94 -37.34 15.02 12.46
N GLY A 95 -36.72 14.37 13.45
CA GLY A 95 -36.94 12.93 13.66
C GLY A 95 -35.83 12.18 14.39
N VAL A 96 -35.98 12.07 15.71
CA VAL A 96 -35.18 11.27 16.65
C VAL A 96 -34.89 9.82 16.22
N VAL A 97 -33.66 9.34 16.47
CA VAL A 97 -33.47 8.10 17.22
C VAL A 97 -32.19 8.20 18.05
N SER A 98 -32.38 8.16 19.36
CA SER A 98 -31.32 8.01 20.34
C SER A 98 -30.96 6.54 20.41
N SER A 99 -29.69 6.20 20.25
CA SER A 99 -29.17 4.92 20.74
C SER A 99 -27.75 5.14 21.25
N SER A 100 -27.67 5.37 22.55
CA SER A 100 -26.42 5.17 23.29
C SER A 100 -26.38 3.70 23.67
N ASP A 101 -25.32 2.99 23.30
CA ASP A 101 -24.75 2.04 24.24
C ASP A 101 -23.24 1.94 24.08
N SER A 102 -22.57 1.96 25.21
CA SER A 102 -21.12 2.00 25.31
C SER A 102 -20.68 0.97 26.33
N ARG A 103 -19.54 0.33 26.02
CA ARG A 103 -18.59 -0.42 26.88
C ARG A 103 -18.74 -1.96 26.92
N PRO A 104 -17.70 -2.72 27.36
CA PRO A 104 -16.27 -2.37 27.48
C PRO A 104 -15.30 -3.41 26.85
N LEU A 105 -14.04 -2.98 26.77
CA LEU A 105 -12.86 -3.82 26.55
C LEU A 105 -12.68 -4.85 27.68
N LEU A 106 -12.36 -6.09 27.33
CA LEU A 106 -11.74 -7.04 28.24
C LEU A 106 -10.27 -7.22 27.86
N SER A 107 -9.40 -6.65 28.70
CA SER A 107 -8.02 -7.08 28.90
C SER A 107 -8.01 -8.29 29.83
N PHE A 108 -7.30 -9.36 29.47
CA PHE A 108 -6.18 -9.98 30.21
C PHE A 108 -5.48 -10.96 29.27
#